data_AF-A0A431U0M8-F1
#
_entry.id   AF-A0A431U0M8-F1
#
_cell.length_a   1.000
_cell.length_b   1.000
_cell.length_c   1.000
_cell.angle_alpha   90.00
_cell.angle_beta   90.00
_cell.angle_gamma   90.00
#
_symmetry.space_group_name_H-M   'P 1'
#
loop_
_entity.id
_entity.type
_entity.pdbx_description
1 polymer ?
#
loop_
_entity_poly.entity_id
_entity_poly.type
_entity_poly.pdbx_seq_one_letter_code
_entity_poly.pdbx_strand_id
1 'polypeptide(L)'
;MYKLYPLLAGALLAAAGAMGQSVGVGNNSPATTAILDVSSTTKGMLVPRMTSAQRTAIGSPAQGLLVYQTDGAQAGFYYNASATSTANWLWLPDKTSAGDNLGSHTATTALKLAGNTLSNNGTGGISVTDAGNVTVTGNNTVTGNESVSGSLAIGTASAAGTAALEINSTTKGLLFPRMTQAQRTFITTPEGLVVYQTDGTPGLYQRLSTGWASLGTFNQESKTAIMAPTTNVTLNPGATTVEYTSNGSATANGTVTLGSGVEGQRLVVVNNDTQYLPLVSASGTGNILPGYAVRFIYTNGAWRRES
;
A
#
# COMPACT_ATOMS: atom_id res chain seq x y z
N MET A 1 45.78 54.16 102.07
CA MET A 1 45.36 54.63 100.74
C MET A 1 46.60 54.43 99.86
N TYR A 2 46.64 53.60 98.82
CA TYR A 2 45.76 53.51 97.65
C TYR A 2 45.59 52.06 97.16
N LYS A 3 44.44 51.77 96.56
CA LYS A 3 44.09 50.52 95.87
C LYS A 3 44.80 50.43 94.51
N LEU A 4 45.14 49.23 94.05
CA LEU A 4 45.27 48.92 92.62
C LEU A 4 45.00 47.42 92.37
N TYR A 5 43.93 47.11 91.65
CA TYR A 5 43.69 45.90 90.84
C TYR A 5 43.50 46.39 89.39
N PRO A 6 43.48 45.57 88.31
CA PRO A 6 44.05 44.24 88.00
C PRO A 6 44.75 44.25 86.60
N LEU A 7 45.25 43.12 86.06
CA LEU A 7 45.26 42.92 84.60
C LEU A 7 44.91 41.49 84.20
N LEU A 8 43.83 41.46 83.43
CA LEU A 8 43.14 40.40 82.75
C LEU A 8 44.03 39.72 81.69
N ALA A 9 44.09 38.38 81.69
CA ALA A 9 44.51 37.59 80.54
C ALA A 9 43.59 36.38 80.39
N GLY A 10 42.34 36.65 80.00
CA GLY A 10 41.43 35.61 79.52
C GLY A 10 41.82 35.23 78.10
N ALA A 11 42.33 34.01 77.90
CA ALA A 11 42.55 33.46 76.57
C ALA A 11 41.20 33.25 75.87
N LEU A 12 40.94 34.04 74.83
CA LEU A 12 39.80 33.85 73.93
C LEU A 12 40.09 32.64 73.03
N LEU A 13 39.59 31.47 73.43
CA LEU A 13 39.59 30.28 72.58
C LEU A 13 38.50 30.47 71.52
N ALA A 14 38.87 30.95 70.33
CA ALA A 14 37.97 30.98 69.19
C ALA A 14 37.62 29.53 68.81
N ALA A 15 36.37 29.13 69.08
CA ALA A 15 35.82 27.90 68.54
C ALA A 15 35.73 28.06 67.02
N ALA A 16 36.72 27.56 66.28
CA ALA A 16 36.59 27.36 64.85
C ALA A 16 35.46 26.36 64.65
N GLY A 17 34.28 26.84 64.28
CA GLY A 17 33.17 25.98 63.87
C GLY A 17 33.68 25.07 62.77
N ALA A 18 33.66 23.76 63.00
CA ALA A 18 33.93 22.78 61.98
C ALA A 18 32.83 22.93 60.90
N MET A 19 33.14 23.69 59.86
CA MET A 19 32.34 23.77 58.63
C MET A 19 32.25 22.33 58.11
N GLY A 20 31.06 21.80 57.87
CA GLY A 20 30.90 20.48 57.28
C GLY A 20 31.70 20.42 55.98
N GLN A 21 32.78 19.64 55.97
CA GLN A 21 33.63 19.50 54.79
C GLN A 21 33.03 18.41 53.90
N SER A 22 32.97 18.67 52.60
CA SER A 22 32.76 17.65 51.60
C SER A 22 33.83 16.56 51.74
N VAL A 23 33.45 15.30 51.52
CA VAL A 23 34.38 14.17 51.60
C VAL A 23 35.09 14.02 50.25
N GLY A 24 36.38 14.31 50.21
CA GLY A 24 37.24 14.02 49.07
C GLY A 24 37.96 12.68 49.21
N VAL A 25 37.87 11.81 48.21
CA VAL A 25 38.64 10.56 48.13
C VAL A 25 39.47 10.60 46.85
N GLY A 26 40.79 10.79 47.00
CA GLY A 26 41.68 10.98 45.83
C GLY A 26 41.58 12.36 45.17
N ASN A 27 40.82 13.30 45.77
CA ASN A 27 40.71 14.69 45.36
C ASN A 27 40.86 15.62 46.59
N ASN A 28 41.85 16.51 46.58
CA ASN A 28 42.12 17.46 47.66
C ASN A 28 41.30 18.75 47.57
N SER A 29 40.58 18.95 46.47
CA SER A 29 39.64 20.06 46.28
C SER A 29 38.32 19.52 45.74
N PRO A 30 37.52 18.83 46.59
CA PRO A 30 36.19 18.37 46.20
C PRO A 30 35.34 19.49 45.60
N ALA A 31 34.50 19.16 44.62
CA ALA A 31 33.55 20.11 44.05
C ALA A 31 32.65 20.72 45.15
N THR A 32 32.41 22.03 45.09
CA THR A 32 31.63 22.76 46.11
C THR A 32 30.17 22.33 46.19
N THR A 33 29.67 21.63 45.17
CA THR A 33 28.31 21.07 45.10
C THR A 33 28.24 19.60 45.53
N ALA A 34 29.36 18.98 45.91
CA ALA A 34 29.43 17.54 46.24
C ALA A 34 29.57 17.31 47.75
N ILE A 35 28.77 16.38 48.30
CA ILE A 35 28.97 15.86 49.65
C ILE A 35 30.09 14.79 49.66
N LEU A 36 30.22 14.03 48.56
CA LEU A 36 31.27 13.04 48.33
C LEU A 36 31.83 13.22 46.91
N ASP A 37 33.15 13.42 46.80
CA ASP A 37 33.90 13.56 45.56
C ASP A 37 35.01 12.50 45.51
N VAL A 38 34.92 11.57 44.56
CA VAL A 38 35.87 10.47 44.42
C VAL A 38 36.58 10.60 43.08
N SER A 39 37.91 10.74 43.11
CA SER A 39 38.76 10.83 41.92
C SER A 39 39.78 9.69 41.89
N SER A 40 39.76 8.94 40.80
CA SER A 40 40.77 7.92 40.50
C SER A 40 40.77 7.62 39.00
N THR A 41 41.95 7.38 38.44
CA THR A 41 42.11 6.91 37.06
C THR A 41 42.17 5.38 36.96
N THR A 42 42.27 4.68 38.10
CA THR A 42 42.50 3.22 38.15
C THR A 42 41.54 2.45 39.06
N LYS A 43 40.72 3.14 39.86
CA LYS A 43 39.75 2.52 40.79
C LYS A 43 38.35 3.08 40.57
N GLY A 44 37.35 2.26 40.85
CA GLY A 44 35.93 2.66 40.87
C GLY A 44 35.35 2.67 42.28
N MET A 45 34.05 2.98 42.38
CA MET A 45 33.29 2.91 43.63
C MET A 45 32.34 1.72 43.58
N LEU A 46 32.38 0.88 44.62
CA LEU A 46 31.33 -0.12 44.86
C LEU A 46 30.26 0.49 45.76
N VAL A 47 29.02 0.48 45.29
CA VAL A 47 27.83 0.72 46.12
C VAL A 47 27.54 -0.52 46.99
N PRO A 48 26.68 -0.42 48.03
CA PRO A 48 26.30 -1.59 48.82
C PRO A 48 25.82 -2.76 47.93
N ARG A 49 26.48 -3.91 48.09
CA ARG A 49 26.20 -5.15 47.35
C ARG A 49 25.41 -6.10 48.24
N MET A 50 24.30 -6.64 47.74
CA MET A 50 23.40 -7.48 48.51
C MET A 50 22.61 -8.45 47.64
N THR A 51 21.99 -9.47 48.23
CA THR A 51 21.06 -10.36 47.53
C THR A 51 19.70 -9.70 47.30
N SER A 52 18.88 -10.28 46.42
CA SER A 52 17.51 -9.84 46.16
C SER A 52 16.69 -9.83 47.45
N ALA A 53 16.80 -10.88 48.26
CA ALA A 53 16.14 -10.99 49.55
C ALA A 53 16.56 -9.86 50.51
N GLN A 54 17.86 -9.55 50.57
CA GLN A 54 18.39 -8.48 51.40
C GLN A 54 17.90 -7.09 50.94
N ARG A 55 17.89 -6.83 49.63
CA ARG A 55 17.35 -5.58 49.06
C ARG A 55 15.87 -5.40 49.39
N THR A 56 15.05 -6.44 49.23
CA THR A 56 13.62 -6.39 49.55
C THR A 56 13.35 -6.26 51.05
N ALA A 57 14.30 -6.67 51.89
CA ALA A 57 14.20 -6.55 53.34
C ALA A 57 14.57 -5.16 53.88
N ILE A 58 15.05 -4.23 53.03
CA ILE A 58 15.29 -2.84 53.45
C ILE A 58 13.93 -2.19 53.77
N GLY A 59 13.68 -1.95 55.05
CA GLY A 59 12.48 -1.25 55.52
C GLY A 59 12.54 0.25 55.19
N SER A 60 11.46 0.80 54.65
CA SER A 60 11.31 2.22 54.30
C SER A 60 12.54 2.80 53.57
N PRO A 61 12.98 2.23 52.43
CA PRO A 61 14.15 2.73 51.72
C PRO A 61 13.91 4.17 51.26
N ALA A 62 14.94 5.01 51.36
CA ALA A 62 14.87 6.38 50.84
C ALA A 62 14.64 6.38 49.32
N GLN A 63 13.93 7.39 48.80
CA GLN A 63 13.83 7.61 47.36
C GLN A 63 15.23 7.87 46.78
N GLY A 64 15.58 7.20 45.69
CA GLY A 64 16.89 7.27 45.05
C GLY A 64 17.97 6.38 45.67
N LEU A 65 17.67 5.59 46.71
CA LEU A 65 18.63 4.66 47.31
C LEU A 65 19.16 3.67 46.26
N LEU A 66 20.46 3.72 45.95
CA LEU A 66 21.13 2.87 44.95
C LEU A 66 21.83 1.68 45.60
N VAL A 67 21.57 0.48 45.09
CA VAL A 67 22.22 -0.76 45.53
C VAL A 67 22.60 -1.63 44.33
N TYR A 68 23.53 -2.56 44.53
CA TYR A 68 23.86 -3.58 43.54
C TYR A 68 23.37 -4.95 44.02
N GLN A 69 22.43 -5.55 43.29
CA GLN A 69 21.96 -6.91 43.54
C GLN A 69 22.92 -7.95 42.94
N THR A 70 23.37 -8.92 43.75
CA THR A 70 24.40 -9.89 43.34
C THR A 70 23.85 -11.23 42.82
N ASP A 71 22.55 -11.47 42.92
CA ASP A 71 21.90 -12.74 42.57
C ASP A 71 20.56 -12.53 41.80
N GLY A 72 19.93 -13.63 41.40
CA GLY A 72 18.67 -13.66 40.65
C GLY A 72 18.82 -13.44 39.14
N ALA A 73 17.70 -13.54 38.42
CA ALA A 73 17.67 -13.38 36.96
C ALA A 73 18.01 -11.96 36.47
N GLN A 74 17.91 -10.96 37.36
CA GLN A 74 18.18 -9.55 37.09
C GLN A 74 19.22 -8.99 38.07
N ALA A 75 20.39 -9.64 38.19
CA ALA A 75 21.50 -9.06 38.93
C ALA A 75 21.93 -7.72 38.30
N GLY A 76 22.27 -6.72 39.12
CA GLY A 76 22.64 -5.39 38.63
C GLY A 76 22.24 -4.24 39.56
N PHE A 77 22.25 -3.02 39.03
CA PHE A 77 21.90 -1.83 39.79
C PHE A 77 20.39 -1.68 39.96
N TYR A 78 19.98 -1.32 41.18
CA TYR A 78 18.60 -1.00 41.51
C TYR A 78 18.54 0.31 42.28
N TYR A 79 17.50 1.10 42.01
CA TYR A 79 17.15 2.25 42.84
C TYR A 79 15.70 2.17 43.29
N ASN A 80 15.43 2.70 44.48
CA ASN A 80 14.06 2.89 44.92
C ASN A 80 13.48 4.16 44.27
N ALA A 81 12.48 4.03 43.41
CA ALA A 81 11.80 5.18 42.79
C ALA A 81 10.64 5.71 43.64
N SER A 82 10.23 4.97 44.67
CA SER A 82 9.10 5.38 45.51
C SER A 82 9.46 6.58 46.38
N ALA A 83 8.57 7.57 46.39
CA ALA A 83 8.59 8.66 47.37
C ALA A 83 7.85 8.31 48.68
N THR A 84 7.25 7.11 48.76
CA THR A 84 6.50 6.64 49.95
C THR A 84 7.30 5.60 50.73
N SER A 85 6.79 5.17 51.87
CA SER A 85 7.39 4.12 52.71
C SER A 85 7.36 2.73 52.07
N THR A 86 6.55 2.52 51.03
CA THR A 86 6.51 1.27 50.26
C THR A 86 7.58 1.32 49.19
N ALA A 87 8.52 0.37 49.23
CA ALA A 87 9.59 0.28 48.25
C ALA A 87 9.06 0.04 46.83
N ASN A 88 9.58 0.78 45.86
CA ASN A 88 9.41 0.52 44.43
C ASN A 88 10.79 0.41 43.78
N TRP A 89 11.31 -0.81 43.71
CA TRP A 89 12.64 -1.04 43.16
C TRP A 89 12.61 -1.16 41.64
N LEU A 90 13.23 -0.20 40.95
CA LEU A 90 13.46 -0.28 39.52
C LEU A 90 14.89 -0.76 39.24
N TRP A 91 14.99 -1.74 38.36
CA TRP A 91 16.24 -2.21 37.79
C TRP A 91 16.74 -1.21 36.75
N LEU A 92 18.05 -0.93 36.73
CA LEU A 92 18.71 -0.23 35.63
C LEU A 92 19.22 -1.30 34.64
N PRO A 93 18.51 -1.55 33.52
CA PRO A 93 18.93 -2.52 32.54
C PRO A 93 20.25 -2.15 31.87
N ASP A 94 20.98 -3.15 31.41
CA ASP A 94 21.99 -2.96 30.37
C ASP A 94 21.30 -2.46 29.08
N LYS A 95 21.85 -1.42 28.48
CA LYS A 95 21.34 -0.80 27.25
C LYS A 95 21.22 -1.81 26.10
N THR A 96 22.03 -2.87 26.10
CA THR A 96 21.98 -3.91 25.05
C THR A 96 20.82 -4.89 25.21
N SER A 97 20.20 -4.95 26.38
CA SER A 97 19.21 -5.98 26.73
C SER A 97 17.78 -5.44 26.89
N ALA A 98 17.59 -4.12 26.86
CA ALA A 98 16.28 -3.49 26.83
C ALA A 98 15.86 -3.26 25.38
N GLY A 99 14.74 -3.85 24.95
CA GLY A 99 14.12 -3.47 23.68
C GLY A 99 13.76 -1.98 23.66
N ASP A 100 13.66 -1.39 22.47
CA ASP A 100 13.28 0.01 22.32
C ASP A 100 11.92 0.27 22.97
N ASN A 101 11.91 1.03 24.06
CA ASN A 101 10.68 1.52 24.68
C ASN A 101 10.37 2.91 24.13
N LEU A 102 9.66 2.96 23.01
CA LEU A 102 9.30 4.23 22.38
C LEU A 102 8.24 5.00 23.19
N GLY A 103 7.55 4.39 24.17
CA GLY A 103 6.58 5.05 25.02
C GLY A 103 5.53 5.90 24.27
N SER A 104 4.99 6.92 24.95
CA SER A 104 4.31 8.03 24.27
C SER A 104 5.38 8.95 23.68
N HIS A 105 5.56 8.90 22.36
CA HIS A 105 6.55 9.69 21.67
C HIS A 105 5.87 10.68 20.71
N THR A 106 6.42 11.89 20.65
CA THR A 106 6.22 12.81 19.54
C THR A 106 7.59 13.02 18.91
N ALA A 107 7.79 12.45 17.72
CA ALA A 107 9.06 12.56 17.04
C ALA A 107 9.26 13.99 16.54
N THR A 108 10.24 14.71 17.08
CA THR A 108 10.65 16.04 16.58
C THR A 108 11.69 15.94 15.46
N THR A 109 12.17 14.72 15.19
CA THR A 109 13.10 14.36 14.13
C THR A 109 12.65 13.04 13.47
N ALA A 110 13.22 12.68 12.32
CA ALA A 110 12.90 11.41 11.66
C ALA A 110 13.22 10.20 12.56
N LEU A 111 12.31 9.22 12.60
CA LEU A 111 12.52 7.92 13.26
C LEU A 111 13.24 6.98 12.31
N LYS A 112 14.51 6.66 12.60
CA LYS A 112 15.28 5.67 11.83
C LYS A 112 15.08 4.28 12.42
N LEU A 113 14.65 3.32 11.59
CA LEU A 113 14.36 1.95 12.01
C LEU A 113 15.58 1.02 11.94
N ALA A 114 16.74 1.50 11.46
CA ALA A 114 17.99 0.74 11.30
C ALA A 114 17.80 -0.63 10.59
N GLY A 115 16.92 -0.69 9.59
CA GLY A 115 16.60 -1.92 8.85
C GLY A 115 15.49 -2.77 9.46
N ASN A 116 14.94 -2.40 10.62
CA ASN A 116 13.78 -3.04 11.22
C ASN A 116 12.47 -2.54 10.59
N THR A 117 11.38 -3.25 10.86
CA THR A 117 10.03 -2.90 10.40
C THR A 117 9.09 -2.65 11.58
N LEU A 118 8.14 -1.73 11.44
CA LEU A 118 7.01 -1.64 12.37
C LEU A 118 6.08 -2.83 12.11
N SER A 119 6.05 -3.78 13.05
CA SER A 119 5.22 -4.98 12.96
C SER A 119 4.69 -5.39 14.33
N ASN A 120 3.50 -6.00 14.36
CA ASN A 120 2.94 -6.59 15.58
C ASN A 120 3.36 -8.07 15.72
N ASN A 121 4.67 -8.35 15.62
CA ASN A 121 5.29 -9.67 15.83
C ASN A 121 5.34 -10.63 14.61
N GLY A 122 5.58 -10.14 13.39
CA GLY A 122 5.65 -10.97 12.18
C GLY A 122 6.79 -10.59 11.21
N THR A 123 7.01 -11.43 10.18
CA THR A 123 7.99 -11.20 9.10
C THR A 123 7.54 -10.16 8.06
N GLY A 124 6.33 -9.61 8.21
CA GLY A 124 5.78 -8.53 7.40
C GLY A 124 5.45 -7.32 8.26
N GLY A 125 5.75 -6.12 7.75
CA GLY A 125 5.53 -4.88 8.46
C GLY A 125 5.66 -3.66 7.55
N ILE A 126 5.63 -2.49 8.16
CA ILE A 126 5.88 -1.21 7.49
C ILE A 126 7.37 -0.90 7.61
N SER A 127 8.05 -0.73 6.48
CA SER A 127 9.41 -0.21 6.42
C SER A 127 9.43 1.13 5.72
N VAL A 128 10.34 2.00 6.15
CA VAL A 128 10.60 3.28 5.50
C VAL A 128 12.06 3.26 5.05
N THR A 129 12.28 3.37 3.75
CA THR A 129 13.64 3.43 3.18
C THR A 129 14.29 4.80 3.44
N ASP A 130 15.60 4.92 3.28
CA ASP A 130 16.30 6.21 3.39
C ASP A 130 15.82 7.24 2.35
N ALA A 131 15.20 6.78 1.26
CA ALA A 131 14.55 7.62 0.25
C ALA A 131 13.14 8.07 0.65
N GLY A 132 12.64 7.68 1.83
CA GLY A 132 11.29 7.99 2.32
C GLY A 132 10.19 7.09 1.78
N ASN A 133 10.52 6.09 0.94
CA ASN A 133 9.52 5.16 0.42
C ASN A 133 8.98 4.27 1.56
N VAL A 134 7.66 4.21 1.69
CA VAL A 134 6.96 3.30 2.58
C VAL A 134 6.71 1.98 1.84
N THR A 135 7.22 0.88 2.39
CA THR A 135 6.95 -0.47 1.89
C THR A 135 6.12 -1.22 2.93
N VAL A 136 5.04 -1.85 2.49
CA VAL A 136 4.24 -2.76 3.32
C VAL A 136 4.45 -4.17 2.80
N THR A 137 5.11 -5.01 3.59
CA THR A 137 5.29 -6.43 3.23
C THR A 137 4.04 -7.21 3.63
N GLY A 138 3.24 -7.61 2.63
CA GLY A 138 2.01 -8.37 2.81
C GLY A 138 0.80 -7.71 2.14
N ASN A 139 -0.40 -8.06 2.59
CA ASN A 139 -1.62 -7.40 2.11
C ASN A 139 -1.79 -6.07 2.85
N ASN A 140 -1.94 -4.98 2.10
CA ASN A 140 -2.36 -3.71 2.66
C ASN A 140 -3.89 -3.62 2.62
N THR A 141 -4.53 -3.58 3.79
CA THR A 141 -5.97 -3.31 3.89
C THR A 141 -6.15 -1.82 4.12
N VAL A 142 -6.62 -1.13 3.10
CA VAL A 142 -7.03 0.27 3.20
C VAL A 142 -8.48 0.34 3.68
N THR A 143 -8.72 0.95 4.84
CA THR A 143 -10.07 1.29 5.31
C THR A 143 -10.27 2.81 5.21
N GLY A 144 -11.22 3.26 4.39
CA GLY A 144 -11.50 4.68 4.16
C GLY A 144 -11.06 5.16 2.78
N ASN A 145 -10.63 6.42 2.68
CA ASN A 145 -10.18 7.04 1.45
C ASN A 145 -8.66 7.17 1.47
N GLU A 146 -7.99 6.62 0.45
CA GLU A 146 -6.59 6.92 0.17
C GLU A 146 -6.55 7.97 -0.93
N SER A 147 -5.79 9.02 -0.71
CA SER A 147 -5.52 10.04 -1.72
C SER A 147 -4.11 9.84 -2.23
N VAL A 148 -3.97 9.44 -3.49
CA VAL A 148 -2.67 9.35 -4.16
C VAL A 148 -2.49 10.65 -4.96
N SER A 149 -1.60 11.53 -4.49
CA SER A 149 -1.32 12.81 -5.19
C SER A 149 -0.53 12.62 -6.50
N GLY A 150 0.08 11.46 -6.70
CA GLY A 150 0.84 11.09 -7.90
C GLY A 150 0.13 10.03 -8.74
N SER A 151 0.91 9.12 -9.33
CA SER A 151 0.39 7.97 -10.09
C SER A 151 0.27 6.72 -9.22
N LEU A 152 -0.79 5.93 -9.42
CA LEU A 152 -0.91 4.58 -8.87
C LEU A 152 -0.52 3.55 -9.95
N ALA A 153 0.49 2.72 -9.66
CA ALA A 153 0.93 1.64 -10.53
C ALA A 153 0.63 0.28 -9.89
N ILE A 154 -0.05 -0.61 -10.62
CA ILE A 154 -0.39 -1.96 -10.18
C ILE A 154 0.26 -2.96 -11.16
N GLY A 155 1.11 -3.84 -10.64
CA GLY A 155 1.82 -4.85 -11.45
C GLY A 155 3.05 -4.34 -12.21
N THR A 156 3.49 -3.11 -11.95
CA THR A 156 4.72 -2.50 -12.49
C THR A 156 5.38 -1.60 -11.44
N ALA A 157 6.68 -1.33 -11.59
CA ALA A 157 7.45 -0.50 -10.65
C ALA A 157 7.17 1.01 -10.78
N SER A 158 6.71 1.45 -11.96
CA SER A 158 6.38 2.84 -12.23
C SER A 158 5.29 2.90 -13.31
N ALA A 159 4.36 3.84 -13.17
CA ALA A 159 3.37 4.12 -14.20
C ALA A 159 3.99 4.96 -15.33
N ALA A 160 3.44 4.84 -16.54
CA ALA A 160 3.76 5.74 -17.65
C ALA A 160 3.51 7.21 -17.24
N GLY A 161 4.34 8.13 -17.74
CA GLY A 161 4.34 9.53 -17.27
C GLY A 161 3.03 10.30 -17.46
N THR A 162 2.12 9.81 -18.29
CA THR A 162 0.79 10.41 -18.53
C THR A 162 -0.35 9.67 -17.81
N ALA A 163 -0.05 8.57 -17.11
CA ALA A 163 -1.05 7.74 -16.46
C ALA A 163 -1.13 8.08 -14.96
N ALA A 164 -2.31 8.55 -14.53
CA ALA A 164 -2.61 8.64 -13.09
C ALA A 164 -2.86 7.25 -12.47
N LEU A 165 -3.29 6.27 -13.27
CA LEU A 165 -3.46 4.86 -12.89
C LEU A 165 -2.95 3.97 -14.03
N GLU A 166 -2.05 3.04 -13.71
CA GLU A 166 -1.62 1.96 -14.62
C GLU A 166 -1.87 0.60 -13.97
N ILE A 167 -2.49 -0.31 -14.71
CA ILE A 167 -2.69 -1.71 -14.31
C ILE A 167 -2.05 -2.59 -15.37
N ASN A 168 -0.87 -3.13 -15.06
CA ASN A 168 -0.14 -4.03 -15.95
C ASN A 168 -0.34 -5.48 -15.49
N SER A 169 -1.17 -6.24 -16.22
CA SER A 169 -1.37 -7.66 -15.97
C SER A 169 -1.77 -8.40 -17.26
N THR A 170 -1.21 -9.59 -17.46
CA THR A 170 -1.56 -10.50 -18.55
C THR A 170 -2.53 -11.61 -18.11
N THR A 171 -2.78 -11.73 -16.81
CA THR A 171 -3.57 -12.84 -16.21
C THR A 171 -4.73 -12.36 -15.35
N LYS A 172 -4.79 -11.07 -15.01
CA LYS A 172 -5.86 -10.47 -14.20
C LYS A 172 -6.45 -9.26 -14.93
N GLY A 173 -7.73 -9.01 -14.69
CA GLY A 173 -8.43 -7.84 -15.20
C GLY A 173 -8.79 -6.86 -14.09
N LEU A 174 -9.33 -5.71 -14.49
CA LEU A 174 -10.00 -4.78 -13.58
C LEU A 174 -11.43 -5.27 -13.33
N LEU A 175 -11.76 -5.55 -12.07
CA LEU A 175 -13.13 -5.84 -11.67
C LEU A 175 -13.82 -4.55 -11.22
N PHE A 176 -14.75 -4.06 -12.04
CA PHE A 176 -15.58 -2.91 -11.67
C PHE A 176 -16.56 -3.25 -10.54
N PRO A 177 -17.02 -2.25 -9.76
CA PRO A 177 -18.09 -2.46 -8.79
C PRO A 177 -19.30 -3.15 -9.43
N ARG A 178 -19.75 -4.24 -8.80
CA ARG A 178 -20.90 -5.04 -9.28
C ARG A 178 -22.12 -4.71 -8.43
N MET A 179 -23.24 -4.43 -9.09
CA MET A 179 -24.46 -4.04 -8.40
C MET A 179 -25.70 -4.33 -9.24
N THR A 180 -26.87 -4.39 -8.59
CA THR A 180 -28.16 -4.50 -9.28
C THR A 180 -28.54 -3.19 -9.97
N GLN A 181 -29.51 -3.24 -10.88
CA GLN A 181 -30.09 -2.08 -11.54
C GLN A 181 -30.61 -1.09 -10.50
N ALA A 182 -31.33 -1.57 -9.48
CA ALA A 182 -31.84 -0.75 -8.40
C ALA A 182 -30.70 -0.03 -7.65
N GLN A 183 -29.65 -0.77 -7.26
CA GLN A 183 -28.47 -0.22 -6.58
C GLN A 183 -27.75 0.84 -7.44
N ARG A 184 -27.55 0.56 -8.73
CA ARG A 184 -26.94 1.51 -9.69
C ARG A 184 -27.74 2.80 -9.79
N THR A 185 -29.07 2.73 -9.85
CA THR A 185 -29.92 3.92 -9.99
C THR A 185 -29.94 4.82 -8.75
N PHE A 186 -29.52 4.33 -7.57
CA PHE A 186 -29.31 5.19 -6.40
C PHE A 186 -28.06 6.07 -6.51
N ILE A 187 -27.11 5.73 -7.38
CA ILE A 187 -25.89 6.52 -7.60
C ILE A 187 -26.17 7.62 -8.61
N THR A 188 -26.27 8.85 -8.12
CA THR A 188 -26.55 10.03 -8.94
C THR A 188 -25.32 10.88 -9.24
N THR A 189 -24.21 10.75 -8.51
CA THR A 189 -22.98 11.51 -8.75
C THR A 189 -21.74 10.70 -8.31
N PRO A 190 -20.53 11.04 -8.77
CA PRO A 190 -20.21 11.96 -9.88
C PRO A 190 -20.47 11.34 -11.27
N GLU A 191 -20.33 12.16 -12.31
CA GLU A 191 -20.26 11.69 -13.70
C GLU A 191 -18.94 10.94 -13.97
N GLY A 192 -18.93 10.09 -14.99
CA GLY A 192 -17.75 9.33 -15.42
C GLY A 192 -17.54 8.00 -14.68
N LEU A 193 -18.36 7.67 -13.68
CA LEU A 193 -18.32 6.38 -13.00
C LEU A 193 -18.61 5.24 -13.98
N VAL A 194 -17.88 4.12 -13.85
CA VAL A 194 -18.12 2.88 -14.58
C VAL A 194 -18.42 1.75 -13.59
N VAL A 195 -19.52 1.05 -13.79
CA VAL A 195 -19.97 -0.07 -12.95
C VAL A 195 -20.44 -1.23 -13.81
N TYR A 196 -20.49 -2.43 -13.22
CA TYR A 196 -21.09 -3.60 -13.85
C TYR A 196 -22.47 -3.88 -13.23
N GLN A 197 -23.53 -3.80 -14.04
CA GLN A 197 -24.88 -4.21 -13.63
C GLN A 197 -25.01 -5.73 -13.70
N THR A 198 -25.58 -6.36 -12.66
CA THR A 198 -25.67 -7.82 -12.56
C THR A 198 -27.03 -8.42 -12.95
N ASP A 199 -28.08 -7.62 -13.06
CA ASP A 199 -29.46 -8.04 -13.34
C ASP A 199 -30.12 -7.13 -14.40
N GLY A 200 -31.39 -7.38 -14.73
CA GLY A 200 -32.13 -6.67 -15.79
C GLY A 200 -31.48 -6.87 -17.16
N THR A 201 -30.69 -5.89 -17.58
CA THR A 201 -29.74 -6.01 -18.70
C THR A 201 -28.30 -5.95 -18.17
N PRO A 202 -27.66 -7.09 -17.88
CA PRO A 202 -26.30 -7.09 -17.35
C PRO A 202 -25.29 -6.47 -18.31
N GLY A 203 -24.26 -5.81 -17.78
CA GLY A 203 -23.20 -5.20 -18.59
C GLY A 203 -22.51 -4.03 -17.91
N LEU A 204 -21.56 -3.41 -18.62
CA LEU A 204 -20.91 -2.20 -18.15
C LEU A 204 -21.80 -0.98 -18.42
N TYR A 205 -21.89 -0.09 -17.44
CA TYR A 205 -22.62 1.16 -17.51
C TYR A 205 -21.72 2.33 -17.11
N GLN A 206 -21.85 3.45 -17.81
CA GLN A 206 -21.21 4.72 -17.48
C GLN A 206 -22.25 5.73 -16.97
N ARG A 207 -21.94 6.45 -15.88
CA ARG A 207 -22.75 7.58 -15.41
C ARG A 207 -22.44 8.81 -16.26
N LEU A 208 -23.36 9.20 -17.11
CA LEU A 208 -23.36 10.48 -17.86
C LEU A 208 -24.00 11.57 -17.00
N SER A 209 -24.16 12.79 -17.49
CA SER A 209 -24.96 13.82 -16.82
C SER A 209 -26.46 13.47 -16.79
N THR A 210 -26.97 12.94 -17.90
CA THR A 210 -28.39 12.65 -18.15
C THR A 210 -28.90 11.35 -17.52
N GLY A 211 -28.02 10.55 -16.94
CA GLY A 211 -28.35 9.26 -16.34
C GLY A 211 -27.24 8.26 -16.59
N TRP A 212 -27.58 6.98 -16.56
CA TRP A 212 -26.64 5.91 -16.85
C TRP A 212 -26.86 5.37 -18.25
N ALA A 213 -25.78 5.22 -19.01
CA ALA A 213 -25.78 4.60 -20.33
C ALA A 213 -25.05 3.26 -20.30
N SER A 214 -25.57 2.26 -21.01
CA SER A 214 -24.83 1.02 -21.24
C SER A 214 -23.66 1.31 -22.18
N LEU A 215 -22.47 0.79 -21.87
CA LEU A 215 -21.32 0.80 -22.77
C LEU A 215 -21.41 -0.33 -23.82
N GLY A 216 -22.50 -1.10 -23.82
CA GLY A 216 -22.83 -2.12 -24.80
C GLY A 216 -21.98 -3.40 -24.68
N THR A 217 -22.44 -4.46 -25.34
CA THR A 217 -21.57 -5.51 -25.83
C THR A 217 -20.92 -5.00 -27.12
N PHE A 218 -19.60 -5.03 -27.23
CA PHE A 218 -18.92 -4.74 -28.49
C PHE A 218 -19.42 -5.72 -29.55
N ASN A 219 -20.33 -5.28 -30.41
CA ASN A 219 -20.64 -5.96 -31.65
C ASN A 219 -19.50 -5.60 -32.62
N GLN A 220 -18.33 -6.21 -32.42
CA GLN A 220 -17.22 -6.04 -33.35
C GLN A 220 -17.72 -6.49 -34.73
N GLU A 221 -17.63 -5.63 -35.73
CA GLU A 221 -17.81 -6.05 -37.12
C GLU A 221 -16.76 -7.13 -37.40
N SER A 222 -17.21 -8.38 -37.49
CA SER A 222 -16.36 -9.51 -37.81
C SER A 222 -16.14 -9.56 -39.32
N LYS A 223 -14.89 -9.78 -39.73
CA LYS A 223 -14.46 -9.94 -41.11
C LYS A 223 -13.83 -11.32 -41.30
N THR A 224 -14.22 -12.01 -42.37
CA THR A 224 -13.57 -13.23 -42.82
C THR A 224 -13.11 -13.05 -44.26
N ALA A 225 -11.88 -13.43 -44.57
CA ALA A 225 -11.38 -13.49 -45.94
C ALA A 225 -11.35 -14.95 -46.41
N ILE A 226 -11.94 -15.22 -47.56
CA ILE A 226 -11.98 -16.54 -48.21
C ILE A 226 -11.66 -16.39 -49.69
N MET A 227 -11.11 -17.43 -50.30
CA MET A 227 -10.80 -17.38 -51.73
C MET A 227 -12.09 -17.40 -52.57
N ALA A 228 -12.14 -16.63 -53.66
CA ALA A 228 -13.23 -16.66 -54.62
C ALA A 228 -13.46 -18.10 -55.11
N PRO A 229 -14.70 -18.60 -55.07
CA PRO A 229 -14.94 -20.02 -55.30
C PRO A 229 -14.79 -20.34 -56.80
N THR A 230 -14.22 -21.50 -57.12
CA THR A 230 -14.15 -22.00 -58.51
C THR A 230 -15.34 -22.88 -58.88
N THR A 231 -16.15 -23.27 -57.89
CA THR A 231 -17.39 -24.03 -58.02
C THR A 231 -18.49 -23.37 -57.20
N ASN A 232 -19.76 -23.76 -57.40
CA ASN A 232 -20.86 -23.15 -56.64
C ASN A 232 -20.77 -23.48 -55.15
N VAL A 233 -20.99 -22.48 -54.30
CA VAL A 233 -20.92 -22.61 -52.84
C VAL A 233 -22.10 -21.93 -52.15
N THR A 234 -22.47 -22.43 -50.97
CA THR A 234 -23.43 -21.76 -50.08
C THR A 234 -22.68 -21.04 -48.97
N LEU A 235 -22.96 -19.74 -48.81
CA LEU A 235 -22.41 -18.93 -47.74
C LEU A 235 -23.45 -18.79 -46.62
N ASN A 236 -23.14 -19.36 -45.44
CA ASN A 236 -23.87 -19.11 -44.18
C ASN A 236 -23.02 -18.12 -43.35
N PRO A 237 -23.28 -16.81 -43.42
CA PRO A 237 -22.33 -15.82 -42.90
C PRO A 237 -22.31 -15.81 -41.37
N GLY A 238 -21.21 -16.30 -40.78
CA GLY A 238 -20.88 -16.10 -39.37
C GLY A 238 -20.19 -14.76 -39.08
N ALA A 239 -19.79 -14.05 -40.14
CA ALA A 239 -19.15 -12.74 -40.09
C ALA A 239 -20.06 -11.64 -40.67
N THR A 240 -19.90 -10.41 -40.19
CA THR A 240 -20.60 -9.23 -40.75
C THR A 240 -20.01 -8.75 -42.08
N THR A 241 -18.78 -9.13 -42.39
CA THR A 241 -18.10 -8.88 -43.67
C THR A 241 -17.42 -10.14 -44.18
N VAL A 242 -17.62 -10.48 -45.46
CA VAL A 242 -16.93 -11.56 -46.15
C VAL A 242 -16.20 -11.00 -47.36
N GLU A 243 -14.87 -11.12 -47.36
CA GLU A 243 -14.05 -10.74 -48.51
C GLU A 243 -13.67 -11.97 -49.31
N TYR A 244 -14.05 -11.98 -50.58
CA TYR A 244 -13.56 -12.96 -51.54
C TYR A 244 -12.25 -12.47 -52.14
N THR A 245 -11.13 -13.08 -51.74
CA THR A 245 -9.80 -12.82 -52.30
C THR A 245 -9.61 -13.54 -53.62
N SER A 246 -8.63 -13.11 -54.41
CA SER A 246 -8.43 -13.73 -55.72
C SER A 246 -8.05 -15.20 -55.62
N ASN A 247 -8.63 -16.01 -56.51
CA ASN A 247 -8.28 -17.42 -56.69
C ASN A 247 -7.23 -17.64 -57.78
N GLY A 248 -6.76 -16.56 -58.43
CA GLY A 248 -5.78 -16.61 -59.51
C GLY A 248 -6.29 -17.24 -60.82
N SER A 249 -7.58 -17.59 -60.90
CA SER A 249 -8.18 -18.17 -62.10
C SER A 249 -8.58 -17.10 -63.10
N ALA A 250 -8.33 -17.36 -64.39
CA ALA A 250 -8.86 -16.55 -65.49
C ALA A 250 -10.29 -16.97 -65.90
N THR A 251 -10.82 -18.05 -65.31
CA THR A 251 -12.19 -18.52 -65.57
C THR A 251 -13.18 -17.85 -64.61
N ALA A 252 -14.45 -17.76 -65.02
CA ALA A 252 -15.50 -17.23 -64.16
C ALA A 252 -15.55 -17.94 -62.79
N ASN A 253 -15.79 -17.17 -61.73
CA ASN A 253 -16.00 -17.70 -60.39
C ASN A 253 -17.30 -18.51 -60.32
N GLY A 254 -17.32 -19.49 -59.42
CA GLY A 254 -18.54 -20.18 -59.03
C GLY A 254 -19.52 -19.26 -58.32
N THR A 255 -20.79 -19.62 -58.36
CA THR A 255 -21.87 -18.83 -57.76
C THR A 255 -21.87 -18.98 -56.24
N VAL A 256 -21.95 -17.85 -55.53
CA VAL A 256 -22.15 -17.79 -54.08
C VAL A 256 -23.65 -17.64 -53.79
N THR A 257 -24.26 -18.66 -53.20
CA THR A 257 -25.64 -18.58 -52.73
C THR A 257 -25.67 -18.22 -51.25
N LEU A 258 -26.33 -17.12 -50.89
CA LEU A 258 -26.53 -16.75 -49.50
C LEU A 258 -27.53 -17.70 -48.85
N GLY A 259 -27.08 -18.44 -47.85
CA GLY A 259 -27.90 -19.36 -47.04
C GLY A 259 -28.58 -18.64 -45.87
N SER A 260 -28.72 -19.31 -44.73
CA SER A 260 -29.45 -18.76 -43.57
C SER A 260 -28.68 -17.66 -42.84
N GLY A 261 -29.40 -16.66 -42.32
CA GLY A 261 -28.89 -15.63 -41.43
C GLY A 261 -29.74 -15.48 -40.16
N VAL A 262 -29.42 -14.49 -39.33
CA VAL A 262 -30.19 -14.09 -38.13
C VAL A 262 -30.99 -12.83 -38.42
N GLU A 263 -32.22 -12.71 -37.91
CA GLU A 263 -33.06 -11.52 -38.15
C GLU A 263 -32.34 -10.22 -37.73
N GLY A 264 -32.28 -9.24 -38.63
CA GLY A 264 -31.58 -7.97 -38.42
C GLY A 264 -30.07 -8.02 -38.67
N GLN A 265 -29.51 -9.19 -39.02
CA GLN A 265 -28.09 -9.33 -39.38
C GLN A 265 -27.78 -8.54 -40.65
N ARG A 266 -26.69 -7.76 -40.62
CA ARG A 266 -26.10 -7.13 -41.80
C ARG A 266 -24.89 -7.91 -42.29
N LEU A 267 -24.76 -7.98 -43.61
CA LEU A 267 -23.64 -8.62 -44.30
C LEU A 267 -23.10 -7.70 -45.38
N VAL A 268 -21.78 -7.53 -45.42
CA VAL A 268 -21.07 -6.96 -46.56
C VAL A 268 -20.31 -8.07 -47.28
N VAL A 269 -20.54 -8.23 -48.59
CA VAL A 269 -19.76 -9.15 -49.43
C VAL A 269 -18.89 -8.31 -50.35
N VAL A 270 -17.57 -8.48 -50.25
CA VAL A 270 -16.58 -7.76 -51.04
C VAL A 270 -15.97 -8.71 -52.05
N ASN A 271 -15.85 -8.29 -53.32
CA ASN A 271 -15.14 -9.03 -54.35
C ASN A 271 -13.77 -8.39 -54.63
N ASN A 272 -12.71 -9.02 -54.13
CA ASN A 272 -11.32 -8.64 -54.43
C ASN A 272 -10.68 -9.60 -55.45
N ASP A 273 -11.46 -10.49 -56.07
CA ASP A 273 -11.00 -11.28 -57.20
C ASP A 273 -11.04 -10.47 -58.50
N THR A 274 -10.26 -10.92 -59.49
CA THR A 274 -10.17 -10.28 -60.80
C THR A 274 -11.39 -10.54 -61.69
N GLN A 275 -12.17 -11.59 -61.40
CA GLN A 275 -13.40 -11.94 -62.10
C GLN A 275 -14.64 -11.46 -61.33
N TYR A 276 -15.78 -11.42 -62.02
CA TYR A 276 -17.07 -11.21 -61.37
C TYR A 276 -17.32 -12.29 -60.31
N LEU A 277 -17.93 -11.91 -59.19
CA LEU A 277 -18.43 -12.85 -58.20
C LEU A 277 -19.94 -12.96 -58.35
N PRO A 278 -20.46 -14.05 -58.95
CA PRO A 278 -21.90 -14.27 -59.04
C PRO A 278 -22.45 -14.57 -57.67
N LEU A 279 -23.54 -13.89 -57.30
CA LEU A 279 -24.16 -14.03 -56.00
C LEU A 279 -25.67 -14.15 -56.12
N VAL A 280 -26.22 -15.13 -55.41
CA VAL A 280 -27.66 -15.42 -55.34
C VAL A 280 -28.15 -15.11 -53.94
N SER A 281 -29.19 -14.31 -53.87
CA SER A 281 -29.91 -13.93 -52.64
C SER A 281 -31.41 -14.06 -52.87
N ALA A 282 -32.22 -13.86 -51.83
CA ALA A 282 -33.67 -13.80 -51.98
C ALA A 282 -34.14 -12.56 -52.76
N SER A 283 -33.32 -11.50 -52.82
CA SER A 283 -33.54 -10.35 -53.70
C SER A 283 -33.19 -10.60 -55.18
N GLY A 284 -32.70 -11.79 -55.52
CA GLY A 284 -32.36 -12.19 -56.89
C GLY A 284 -30.87 -12.54 -57.05
N THR A 285 -30.50 -12.77 -58.32
CA THR A 285 -29.13 -13.11 -58.73
C THR A 285 -28.45 -11.88 -59.33
N GLY A 286 -27.19 -11.64 -58.97
CA GLY A 286 -26.41 -10.53 -59.51
C GLY A 286 -24.91 -10.77 -59.39
N ASN A 287 -24.12 -9.97 -60.10
CA ASN A 287 -22.66 -10.04 -60.05
C ASN A 287 -22.11 -8.89 -59.22
N ILE A 288 -21.16 -9.20 -58.34
CA ILE A 288 -20.32 -8.19 -57.69
C ILE A 288 -19.10 -7.98 -58.58
N LEU A 289 -18.91 -6.74 -59.05
CA LEU A 289 -17.77 -6.36 -59.89
C LEU A 289 -16.44 -6.48 -59.11
N PRO A 290 -15.31 -6.78 -59.79
CA PRO A 290 -13.98 -6.70 -59.18
C PRO A 290 -13.75 -5.36 -58.48
N GLY A 291 -13.34 -5.38 -57.21
CA GLY A 291 -13.09 -4.21 -56.38
C GLY A 291 -14.36 -3.57 -55.79
N TYR A 292 -15.53 -4.15 -55.97
CA TYR A 292 -16.79 -3.65 -55.40
C TYR A 292 -17.28 -4.52 -54.26
N ALA A 293 -18.18 -3.94 -53.47
CA ALA A 293 -18.89 -4.62 -52.41
C ALA A 293 -20.40 -4.40 -52.54
N VAL A 294 -21.16 -5.29 -51.93
CA VAL A 294 -22.61 -5.14 -51.78
C VAL A 294 -23.00 -5.42 -50.34
N ARG A 295 -24.04 -4.74 -49.87
CA ARG A 295 -24.57 -4.89 -48.53
C ARG A 295 -25.93 -5.59 -48.56
N PHE A 296 -26.16 -6.46 -47.58
CA PHE A 296 -27.40 -7.19 -47.38
C PHE A 296 -27.87 -7.05 -45.94
N ILE A 297 -29.19 -7.18 -45.76
CA ILE A 297 -29.84 -7.35 -44.47
C ILE A 297 -30.69 -8.62 -44.50
N TYR A 298 -30.59 -9.43 -43.45
CA TYR A 298 -31.44 -10.61 -43.27
C TYR A 298 -32.73 -10.19 -42.58
N THR A 299 -33.84 -10.27 -43.31
CA THR A 299 -35.16 -9.91 -42.81
C THR A 299 -36.18 -10.93 -43.25
N ASN A 300 -37.18 -11.22 -42.42
CA ASN A 300 -38.28 -12.14 -42.75
C ASN A 300 -37.77 -13.44 -43.41
N GLY A 301 -36.74 -14.04 -42.80
CA GLY A 301 -36.16 -15.32 -43.24
C GLY A 301 -35.33 -15.28 -44.54
N ALA A 302 -34.92 -14.11 -45.03
CA ALA A 302 -34.21 -14.01 -46.30
C ALA A 302 -33.21 -12.84 -46.37
N TRP A 303 -32.10 -13.03 -47.09
CA TRP A 303 -31.15 -11.95 -47.41
C TRP A 303 -31.69 -11.05 -48.52
N ARG A 304 -31.84 -9.77 -48.20
CA ARG A 304 -32.23 -8.72 -49.15
C ARG A 304 -31.10 -7.71 -49.31
N ARG A 305 -30.81 -7.34 -50.56
CA ARG A 305 -29.84 -6.30 -50.86
C ARG A 305 -30.30 -4.96 -50.28
N GLU A 306 -29.42 -4.29 -49.54
CA GLU A 306 -29.61 -2.90 -49.14
C GLU A 306 -29.25 -2.02 -50.35
N SER A 307 -30.18 -1.16 -50.75
CA SER A 307 -30.01 -0.18 -51.84
C SER A 307 -29.18 1.01 -51.40
#